data_AF-D3G6H0-F1
#
_entry.id   AF-D3G6H0-F1
#
_cell.length_a   1.000
_cell.length_b   1.000
_cell.length_c   1.000
_cell.angle_alpha   90.00
_cell.angle_beta   90.00
_cell.angle_gamma   90.00
#
_symmetry.space_group_name_H-M   'P 1'
#
loop_
_entity.id
_entity.type
_entity.pdbx_description
1 polymer ?
#
loop_
_entity_poly.entity_id
_entity_poly.type
_entity_poly.pdbx_seq_one_letter_code
_entity_poly.pdbx_strand_id
1 'polypeptide(L)' 'MATLKSSLAFLVLAFALFLCFIMSTGDGSYDYFQFVQQWPPATCSLSRTPCYKPRPPQIFTIHGL' A
#
# COMPACT_ATOMS: atom_id res chain seq x y z
N MET A 1 -31.34 -8.78 -32.57
CA MET A 1 -30.60 -7.60 -32.02
C MET A 1 -30.48 -7.61 -30.50
N ALA A 2 -31.53 -7.95 -29.73
CA ALA A 2 -31.45 -8.00 -28.26
C ALA A 2 -30.45 -9.04 -27.73
N THR A 3 -30.37 -10.23 -28.34
CA THR A 3 -29.41 -11.30 -28.00
C THR A 3 -27.96 -10.90 -28.29
N LEU A 4 -27.70 -10.21 -29.41
CA LEU A 4 -26.37 -9.71 -29.78
C LEU A 4 -25.89 -8.60 -28.83
N LYS A 5 -26.80 -7.69 -28.43
CA LYS A 5 -26.51 -6.62 -27.46
C LYS A 5 -26.26 -7.18 -26.05
N SER A 6 -26.99 -8.22 -25.66
CA SER A 6 -26.78 -8.97 -24.42
C SER A 6 -25.42 -9.67 -24.42
N SER A 7 -25.06 -10.35 -25.52
CA SER A 7 -23.76 -11.00 -25.70
C SER A 7 -22.57 -10.04 -25.63
N LEU A 8 -22.68 -8.85 -26.24
CA LEU A 8 -21.65 -7.80 -26.16
C LEU A 8 -21.48 -7.29 -24.72
N ALA A 9 -22.58 -7.09 -23.98
CA ALA A 9 -22.52 -6.65 -22.59
C ALA A 9 -21.81 -7.68 -21.69
N PHE A 10 -22.09 -8.97 -21.87
CA PHE A 10 -21.39 -10.03 -21.14
C PHE A 10 -19.89 -10.09 -21.48
N LEU A 11 -19.52 -9.89 -22.75
CA LEU A 11 -18.12 -9.83 -23.17
C LEU A 11 -17.38 -8.64 -22.53
N VAL A 12 -17.98 -7.47 -22.53
CA VAL A 12 -17.40 -6.27 -21.90
C VAL A 12 -17.25 -6.47 -20.39
N LEU A 13 -18.26 -7.05 -19.73
CA LEU A 13 -18.19 -7.35 -18.29
C LEU A 13 -17.10 -8.37 -17.98
N ALA A 14 -17.01 -9.47 -18.74
CA ALA A 14 -15.98 -10.48 -18.56
C ALA A 14 -14.58 -9.91 -18.79
N PHE A 15 -14.41 -9.05 -19.79
CA PHE A 15 -13.14 -8.38 -20.07
C PHE A 15 -12.74 -7.41 -18.95
N ALA A 16 -13.69 -6.60 -18.44
CA ALA A 16 -13.43 -5.71 -17.32
C ALA A 16 -13.03 -6.49 -16.05
N LEU A 17 -13.72 -7.59 -15.75
CA LEU A 17 -13.38 -8.46 -14.62
C LEU A 17 -12.01 -9.13 -14.79
N PHE A 18 -11.67 -9.56 -16.01
CA PHE A 18 -10.36 -10.12 -16.32
C PHE A 18 -9.24 -9.10 -16.13
N LEU A 19 -9.41 -7.86 -16.58
CA LEU A 19 -8.43 -6.79 -16.36
C LEU A 19 -8.26 -6.47 -14.87
N CYS A 20 -9.36 -6.37 -14.12
CA CYS A 20 -9.30 -6.20 -12.67
C CYS A 20 -8.52 -7.34 -11.99
N PHE A 21 -8.77 -8.58 -12.40
CA PHE A 21 -8.06 -9.75 -11.88
C PHE A 21 -6.54 -9.65 -12.12
N ILE A 22 -6.11 -9.38 -13.36
CA ILE A 22 -4.69 -9.25 -13.69
C ILE A 22 -4.01 -8.11 -12.90
N MET A 23 -4.71 -6.98 -12.71
CA MET A 23 -4.18 -5.86 -11.94
C MET A 23 -4.15 -6.14 -10.42
N SER A 24 -5.05 -6.98 -9.90
CA SER A 24 -5.05 -7.39 -8.50
C SER A 24 -4.06 -8.52 -8.19
N THR A 25 -3.72 -9.37 -9.16
CA THR A 25 -2.71 -10.44 -9.01
C THR A 25 -1.28 -9.99 -9.32
N GLY A 26 -1.10 -8.71 -9.69
CA GLY A 26 0.19 -8.12 -10.04
C GLY A 26 0.95 -7.54 -8.84
N ASP A 27 0.73 -8.05 -7.63
CA ASP A 27 1.44 -7.63 -6.44
C ASP A 27 2.82 -8.29 -6.33
N GLY A 28 3.75 -7.73 -7.09
CA GLY A 28 5.16 -7.52 -6.71
C GLY A 28 5.99 -8.73 -6.32
N SER A 29 6.80 -9.22 -7.28
CA SER A 29 8.01 -9.97 -6.92
C SER A 29 9.03 -9.01 -6.32
N TYR A 30 9.12 -8.96 -5.00
CA TYR A 30 10.18 -8.24 -4.29
C TYR A 30 11.24 -9.23 -3.83
N ASP A 31 12.52 -8.87 -3.96
CA ASP A 31 13.62 -9.71 -3.51
C ASP A 31 13.68 -9.78 -1.97
N TYR A 32 13.38 -8.67 -1.30
CA TYR A 32 13.25 -8.58 0.15
C TYR A 32 12.50 -7.30 0.58
N PHE A 33 12.04 -7.29 1.84
CA PHE A 33 11.49 -6.12 2.52
C PHE A 33 12.47 -5.65 3.59
N GLN A 34 12.49 -4.33 3.84
CA GLN A 34 13.34 -3.76 4.87
C GLN A 34 12.50 -3.34 6.06
N PHE A 35 12.56 -4.15 7.11
CA PHE A 35 12.04 -3.74 8.40
C PHE A 35 12.91 -2.62 8.98
N VAL A 36 12.34 -1.41 9.06
CA VAL A 36 13.02 -0.23 9.58
C VAL A 36 12.48 0.12 10.95
N GLN A 37 13.40 0.35 11.88
CA GLN A 37 13.09 0.91 13.19
C GLN A 37 13.66 2.32 13.30
N GLN A 38 12.97 3.20 14.01
CA GLN A 38 13.40 4.56 14.33
C GLN A 38 13.90 4.65 15.76
N TRP A 39 14.81 5.59 16.00
CA TRP A 39 15.17 6.05 17.33
C TRP A 39 14.43 7.36 17.64
N PRO A 40 13.33 7.33 18.44
CA PRO A 40 12.47 8.50 18.65
C PRO A 40 13.21 9.76 19.12
N PRO A 41 14.26 9.70 19.97
CA PRO A 41 15.00 10.88 20.37
C PRO A 41 15.73 11.57 19.20
N ALA A 42 16.32 10.80 18.28
CA ALA A 42 16.99 11.38 17.11
C ALA A 42 15.99 11.87 16.06
N THR A 43 14.93 11.12 15.80
CA THR A 43 13.86 11.58 14.90
C THR A 43 13.24 12.88 15.40
N CYS A 44 13.03 12.98 16.72
CA CYS A 44 12.46 14.16 17.34
C CYS A 44 13.41 15.37 17.30
N SER A 45 14.71 15.19 17.57
CA SER A 45 15.67 16.31 17.55
C SER A 45 15.87 16.91 16.16
N LEU A 46 15.64 16.12 15.10
CA LEU A 46 15.71 16.55 13.70
C LEU A 46 14.39 17.09 13.16
N SER A 47 13.29 16.93 13.90
CA SER A 47 11.96 17.34 13.45
C SER A 47 11.81 18.86 13.44
N ARG A 48 11.17 19.39 12.39
CA ARG A 48 10.73 20.80 12.36
C ARG A 48 9.42 21.04 13.10
N THR A 49 8.70 19.97 13.44
CA THR A 49 7.44 20.04 14.18
C THR A 49 7.65 19.58 15.63
N PRO A 50 6.95 20.20 16.60
CA PRO A 50 7.04 19.79 17.99
C PRO A 50 6.62 18.33 18.18
N CYS A 51 7.44 17.56 18.90
CA CYS A 51 7.10 16.19 19.27
C CYS A 51 6.06 16.18 20.40
N TYR A 52 5.09 15.28 20.31
CA TYR A 52 3.87 15.31 21.13
C TYR A 52 4.03 14.90 22.62
N LYS A 53 5.25 14.79 23.16
CA LYS A 53 5.48 14.43 24.58
C LYS A 53 6.72 15.14 25.14
N PRO A 54 6.79 15.41 26.46
CA PRO A 54 7.96 16.01 27.10
C PRO A 54 9.22 15.14 26.97
N ARG A 55 9.09 13.83 26.70
CA ARG A 55 10.21 12.94 26.36
C ARG A 55 9.83 11.92 25.29
N PRO A 56 10.63 11.79 24.21
CA PRO A 56 10.52 10.68 23.28
C PRO A 56 10.86 9.33 23.96
N PRO A 57 10.19 8.22 23.58
CA PRO A 57 10.52 6.88 24.07
C PRO A 57 12.00 6.54 23.84
N GLN A 58 12.64 5.87 24.82
CA GLN A 58 14.04 5.41 24.73
C GLN A 58 14.12 3.95 24.28
N ILE A 59 13.29 3.60 23.29
CA ILE A 59 13.25 2.29 22.66
C ILE A 59 13.16 2.48 21.16
N PHE A 60 13.67 1.54 20.38
CA PHE A 60 13.43 1.52 18.95
C PHE A 60 11.94 1.31 18.67
N THR A 61 11.38 2.11 17.78
CA THR A 61 9.98 2.03 17.36
C THR A 61 9.89 1.64 15.90
N ILE A 62 8.84 0.94 15.51
CA ILE A 62 8.65 0.52 14.12
C ILE A 62 8.46 1.77 13.24
N HIS A 63 9.25 1.88 12.18
CA HIS A 63 9.02 2.87 11.11
C HIS A 63 8.08 2.32 10.06
N GLY A 64 8.38 1.11 9.60
CA GLY A 64 7.75 0.47 8.45
C GLY A 64 8.46 -0.83 8.10
N LEU A 65 7.87 -1.54 7.15
CA LEU A 65 8.34 -2.78 6.56
C LEU A 65 8.42 -2.59 5.04
#